data_AF-A0A1D1UYH8-F1
#
_entry.id   AF-A0A1D1UYH8-F1
#
_cell.length_a   1.000
_cell.length_b   1.000
_cell.length_c   1.000
_cell.angle_alpha   90.00
_cell.angle_beta   90.00
_cell.angle_gamma   90.00
#
_symmetry.space_group_name_H-M   'P 1'
#
loop_
_entity.id
_entity.type
_entity.pdbx_description
1 polymer ?
#
loop_
_entity_poly.entity_id
_entity_poly.type
_entity_poly.pdbx_seq_one_letter_code
_entity_poly.pdbx_strand_id
1 'polypeptide(L)'
;MSATRKVFCTLMVAAILIELCDCQIVLYGSCDKQKVTAKKDFKMEQYVGRWYEQERYFMSSELGLVCVIAEYTMMPGKDSIQVNNSGVQSSTSEVVTVIGRGYAPDPAQPAKLLIEFSGGEPAGPLWIIETDYTDYAVAYACTDVGPYRLVASWLLSRQPKGFSHQSMEAIERVLRSNGILKEPFEHVDQTACPQKVTQLAELENP
;
A
#
# COMPACT_ATOMS: atom_id res chain seq x y z
N MET A 1 12.01 -26.75 -48.11
CA MET A 1 11.52 -25.47 -47.52
C MET A 1 10.36 -25.69 -46.53
N SER A 2 10.46 -26.65 -45.60
CA SER A 2 9.34 -26.99 -44.67
C SER A 2 9.78 -27.13 -43.20
N ALA A 3 11.06 -27.43 -42.94
CA ALA A 3 11.59 -27.54 -41.57
C ALA A 3 11.78 -26.17 -40.90
N THR A 4 12.24 -25.16 -41.63
CA THR A 4 12.56 -23.82 -41.09
C THR A 4 11.32 -23.05 -40.60
N ARG A 5 10.17 -23.29 -41.22
CA ARG A 5 8.90 -22.61 -40.89
C ARG A 5 8.24 -23.18 -39.62
N LYS A 6 8.46 -24.48 -39.34
CA LYS A 6 7.98 -25.12 -38.12
C LYS A 6 8.78 -24.68 -36.89
N VAL A 7 10.12 -24.65 -37.00
CA VAL A 7 11.01 -24.23 -35.90
C VAL A 7 10.75 -22.77 -35.47
N PHE A 8 10.46 -21.88 -36.43
CA PHE A 8 10.15 -20.47 -36.13
C PHE A 8 8.81 -20.29 -35.40
N CYS A 9 7.77 -21.08 -35.76
CA CYS A 9 6.50 -21.08 -35.04
C CYS A 9 6.64 -21.65 -33.62
N THR A 10 7.45 -22.71 -33.42
CA THR A 10 7.66 -23.29 -32.09
C THR A 10 8.44 -22.36 -31.16
N LEU A 11 9.41 -21.59 -31.68
CA LEU A 11 10.13 -20.56 -30.92
C LEU A 11 9.24 -19.36 -30.56
N MET A 12 8.29 -18.97 -31.42
CA MET A 12 7.33 -17.90 -31.08
C MET A 12 6.29 -18.32 -30.05
N VAL A 13 5.88 -19.60 -30.02
CA VAL A 13 4.93 -20.12 -29.02
C VAL A 13 5.59 -20.30 -27.65
N ALA A 14 6.90 -20.59 -27.59
CA ALA A 14 7.65 -20.65 -26.33
C ALA A 14 7.95 -19.27 -25.71
N ALA A 15 7.78 -18.17 -26.45
CA ALA A 15 8.02 -16.81 -25.98
C ALA A 15 6.78 -16.11 -25.40
N ILE A 16 5.61 -16.76 -25.40
CA ILE A 16 4.33 -16.15 -24.99
C ILE A 16 3.63 -17.06 -23.97
N LEU A 17 4.31 -17.32 -22.85
CA LEU A 17 3.70 -17.71 -21.58
C LEU A 17 4.60 -17.17 -20.45
N ILE A 18 4.94 -15.88 -20.54
CA ILE A 18 5.25 -15.13 -19.32
C ILE A 18 3.88 -14.73 -18.78
N GLU A 19 3.23 -15.64 -18.04
CA GLU A 19 2.29 -15.16 -17.04
C GLU A 19 3.13 -14.30 -16.12
N LEU A 20 2.85 -12.99 -16.11
CA LEU A 20 3.45 -12.05 -15.18
C LEU A 20 3.03 -12.53 -13.80
N CYS A 21 3.89 -13.28 -13.13
CA CYS A 21 3.80 -13.45 -11.70
C CYS A 21 4.04 -12.07 -11.13
N ASP A 22 2.99 -11.41 -10.65
CA ASP A 22 3.14 -10.20 -9.89
C ASP A 22 4.04 -10.54 -8.69
N CYS A 23 5.15 -9.84 -8.61
CA CYS A 23 6.18 -10.04 -7.62
C CYS A 23 6.41 -8.70 -6.92
N GLN A 24 6.84 -8.76 -5.66
CA GLN A 24 7.20 -7.56 -4.92
C GLN A 24 8.15 -6.71 -5.76
N ILE A 25 7.94 -5.40 -5.80
CA ILE A 25 8.80 -4.51 -6.57
C ILE A 25 10.18 -4.46 -5.92
N VAL A 26 11.13 -5.20 -6.51
CA VAL A 26 12.53 -5.27 -6.11
C VAL A 26 13.37 -4.45 -7.08
N LEU A 27 14.07 -3.45 -6.55
CA LEU A 27 14.94 -2.56 -7.33
C LEU A 27 16.39 -2.68 -6.84
N TYR A 28 17.35 -2.52 -7.74
CA TYR A 28 18.76 -2.45 -7.36
C TYR A 28 19.10 -1.11 -6.67
N GLY A 29 19.97 -1.17 -5.67
CA GLY A 29 20.41 -0.01 -4.88
C GLY A 29 19.61 0.21 -3.60
N SER A 30 20.07 1.16 -2.77
CA SER A 30 19.49 1.43 -1.45
C SER A 30 18.36 2.46 -1.49
N CYS A 31 17.49 2.42 -0.49
CA CYS A 31 16.42 3.38 -0.22
C CYS A 31 16.92 4.82 -0.08
N ASP A 32 18.10 5.05 0.50
CA ASP A 32 18.68 6.40 0.69
C ASP A 32 18.97 7.13 -0.63
N LYS A 33 19.09 6.37 -1.73
CA LYS A 33 19.27 6.97 -3.07
C LYS A 33 17.95 7.51 -3.65
N GLN A 34 16.82 7.21 -3.04
CA GLN A 34 15.53 7.73 -3.47
C GLN A 34 15.32 9.14 -2.94
N LYS A 35 14.83 10.03 -3.80
CA LYS A 35 14.46 11.40 -3.42
C LYS A 35 13.00 11.47 -2.98
N VAL A 36 12.59 10.56 -2.09
CA VAL A 36 11.23 10.54 -1.55
C VAL A 36 11.17 11.43 -0.31
N THR A 37 10.26 12.39 -0.32
CA THR A 37 10.06 13.37 0.75
C THR A 37 8.73 13.09 1.43
N ALA A 38 8.77 12.78 2.74
CA ALA A 38 7.57 12.65 3.56
C ALA A 38 6.87 14.01 3.72
N LYS A 39 5.55 13.97 3.95
CA LYS A 39 4.71 15.16 4.10
C LYS A 39 5.24 16.06 5.23
N LYS A 40 5.43 17.33 4.92
CA LYS A 40 5.79 18.36 5.89
C LYS A 40 4.58 18.73 6.74
N ASP A 41 4.84 19.12 7.99
CA ASP A 41 3.81 19.56 8.95
C ASP A 41 2.66 18.54 9.11
N PHE A 42 3.02 17.25 9.05
CA PHE A 42 2.06 16.15 9.18
C PHE A 42 1.48 16.09 10.59
N LYS A 43 0.15 15.97 10.67
CA LYS A 43 -0.61 15.89 11.91
C LYS A 43 -1.28 14.53 12.01
N MET A 44 -0.73 13.66 12.85
CA MET A 44 -1.22 12.29 13.03
C MET A 44 -2.70 12.27 13.43
N GLU A 45 -3.13 13.20 14.29
CA GLU A 45 -4.50 13.30 14.77
C GLU A 45 -5.53 13.66 13.69
N GLN A 46 -5.09 14.23 12.57
CA GLN A 46 -5.96 14.47 11.41
C GLN A 46 -5.93 13.29 10.43
N TYR A 47 -4.86 12.50 10.47
CA TYR A 47 -4.67 11.35 9.60
C TYR A 47 -5.41 10.10 10.07
N VAL A 48 -5.60 9.94 11.39
CA VAL A 48 -6.32 8.80 11.96
C VAL A 48 -7.75 8.66 11.42
N GLY A 49 -8.34 7.49 11.67
CA GLY A 49 -9.61 7.03 11.10
C GLY A 49 -9.39 6.13 9.89
N ARG A 50 -10.51 5.81 9.22
CA ARG A 50 -10.57 4.88 8.11
C ARG A 50 -9.97 5.42 6.82
N TRP A 51 -9.23 4.56 6.15
CA TRP A 51 -8.78 4.72 4.77
C TRP A 51 -9.14 3.48 3.97
N TYR A 52 -9.68 3.69 2.77
CA TYR A 52 -9.92 2.66 1.77
C TYR A 52 -8.73 2.60 0.84
N GLU A 53 -8.11 1.44 0.73
CA GLU A 53 -7.03 1.22 -0.21
C GLU A 53 -7.61 1.10 -1.62
N GLN A 54 -7.33 2.09 -2.47
CA GLN A 54 -7.88 2.14 -3.82
C GLN A 54 -6.92 1.55 -4.84
N GLU A 55 -5.64 1.77 -4.62
CA GLU A 55 -4.58 1.19 -5.42
C GLU A 55 -3.33 0.97 -4.59
N ARG A 56 -2.50 0.01 -4.99
CA ARG A 56 -1.22 -0.29 -4.33
C ARG A 56 -0.19 -0.82 -5.30
N TYR A 57 1.08 -0.79 -4.90
CA TYR A 57 2.06 -1.70 -5.49
C TYR A 57 1.81 -3.12 -5.02
N PHE A 58 2.08 -4.10 -5.88
CA PHE A 58 1.97 -5.51 -5.51
C PHE A 58 2.72 -5.81 -4.20
N MET A 59 1.99 -6.42 -3.26
CA MET A 59 2.48 -6.88 -1.97
C MET A 59 2.05 -8.33 -1.78
N SER A 60 3.01 -9.24 -1.62
CA SER A 60 2.68 -10.68 -1.47
C SER A 60 1.82 -10.96 -0.24
N SER A 61 1.95 -10.16 0.82
CA SER A 61 1.15 -10.25 2.04
C SER A 61 -0.32 -9.87 1.84
N GLU A 62 -0.65 -9.20 0.74
CA GLU A 62 -2.00 -8.71 0.44
C GLU A 62 -2.61 -9.40 -0.78
N LEU A 63 -1.97 -10.47 -1.26
CA LEU A 63 -2.33 -11.17 -2.48
C LEU A 63 -3.79 -11.63 -2.48
N GLY A 64 -4.53 -11.19 -3.49
CA GLY A 64 -5.93 -11.56 -3.70
C GLY A 64 -6.91 -10.95 -2.69
N LEU A 65 -6.48 -9.98 -1.87
CA LEU A 65 -7.37 -9.20 -1.00
C LEU A 65 -8.12 -8.13 -1.80
N VAL A 66 -9.42 -8.01 -1.52
CA VAL A 66 -10.31 -6.93 -1.96
C VAL A 66 -10.95 -6.28 -0.74
N CYS A 67 -11.64 -5.16 -0.92
CA CYS A 67 -12.30 -4.41 0.16
C CYS A 67 -11.33 -4.02 1.29
N VAL A 68 -10.08 -3.71 0.92
CA VAL A 68 -9.02 -3.47 1.89
C VAL A 68 -9.20 -2.10 2.53
N ILE A 69 -9.20 -2.08 3.85
CA ILE A 69 -9.26 -0.87 4.65
C ILE A 69 -8.12 -0.85 5.68
N ALA A 70 -7.62 0.34 5.97
CA ALA A 70 -6.75 0.62 7.09
C ALA A 70 -7.48 1.56 8.06
N GLU A 71 -7.73 1.11 9.27
CA GLU A 71 -8.27 1.93 10.36
C GLU A 71 -7.15 2.27 11.33
N TYR A 72 -6.90 3.56 11.50
CA TYR A 72 -5.90 4.06 12.44
C TYR A 72 -6.58 4.70 13.64
N THR A 73 -6.20 4.31 14.86
CA THR A 73 -6.76 4.87 16.09
C THR A 73 -5.63 5.43 16.96
N MET A 74 -5.78 6.66 17.47
CA MET A 74 -4.81 7.23 18.41
C MET A 74 -4.76 6.39 19.68
N MET A 75 -3.57 5.95 20.09
CA MET A 75 -3.36 5.30 21.38
C MET A 75 -3.30 6.33 22.53
N PRO A 76 -3.54 5.90 23.78
CA PRO A 76 -3.28 6.73 24.95
C PRO A 76 -1.87 7.32 24.93
N GLY A 77 -1.73 8.60 25.28
CA GLY A 77 -0.45 9.33 25.20
C GLY A 77 -0.20 10.03 23.86
N LYS A 78 -0.96 9.70 22.81
CA LYS A 78 -0.93 10.35 21.48
C LYS A 78 0.43 10.33 20.76
N ASP A 79 1.30 9.40 21.13
CA ASP A 79 2.62 9.19 20.52
C ASP A 79 2.62 8.08 19.46
N SER A 80 1.54 7.32 19.39
CA SER A 80 1.42 6.14 18.56
C SER A 80 -0.04 5.88 18.17
N ILE A 81 -0.22 5.06 17.15
CA ILE A 81 -1.51 4.63 16.62
C ILE A 81 -1.62 3.11 16.68
N GLN A 82 -2.82 2.63 16.95
CA GLN A 82 -3.19 1.27 16.58
C GLN A 82 -3.48 1.25 15.08
N VAL A 83 -3.00 0.22 14.40
CA VAL A 83 -3.26 -0.05 12.99
C VAL A 83 -4.12 -1.29 12.91
N ASN A 84 -5.30 -1.19 12.32
CA ASN A 84 -6.14 -2.33 12.00
C ASN A 84 -6.36 -2.36 10.49
N ASN A 85 -5.64 -3.26 9.80
CA ASN A 85 -5.84 -3.50 8.39
C ASN A 85 -6.75 -4.71 8.21
N SER A 86 -7.79 -4.56 7.40
CA SER A 86 -8.76 -5.61 7.12
C SER A 86 -9.07 -5.69 5.63
N GLY A 87 -9.39 -6.89 5.14
CA GLY A 87 -9.78 -7.12 3.75
C GLY A 87 -10.55 -8.42 3.60
N VAL A 88 -10.98 -8.73 2.37
CA VAL A 88 -11.65 -9.97 2.01
C VAL A 88 -10.78 -10.75 1.06
N GLN A 89 -10.52 -12.01 1.36
CA GLN A 89 -9.89 -12.91 0.42
C GLN A 89 -10.87 -13.21 -0.73
N SER A 90 -10.56 -12.77 -1.95
CA SER A 90 -11.45 -12.92 -3.10
C SER A 90 -11.79 -14.37 -3.45
N SER A 91 -10.91 -15.33 -3.16
CA SER A 91 -11.10 -16.75 -3.44
C SER A 91 -11.99 -17.48 -2.43
N THR A 92 -12.02 -17.05 -1.16
CA THR A 92 -12.75 -17.72 -0.06
C THR A 92 -13.89 -16.89 0.52
N SER A 93 -13.95 -15.59 0.20
CA SER A 93 -14.84 -14.60 0.83
C SER A 93 -14.64 -14.45 2.35
N GLU A 94 -13.52 -14.92 2.88
CA GLU A 94 -13.18 -14.77 4.30
C GLU A 94 -12.63 -13.37 4.58
N VAL A 95 -13.00 -12.82 5.73
CA VAL A 95 -12.42 -11.55 6.22
C VAL A 95 -11.10 -11.86 6.90
N VAL A 96 -10.05 -11.18 6.45
CA VAL A 96 -8.71 -11.23 7.03
C VAL A 96 -8.44 -9.91 7.72
N THR A 97 -7.91 -9.95 8.94
CA THR A 97 -7.57 -8.77 9.74
C THR A 97 -6.20 -8.94 10.35
N VAL A 98 -5.39 -7.88 10.32
CA VAL A 98 -4.10 -7.79 11.01
C VAL A 98 -4.05 -6.52 11.85
N ILE A 99 -3.63 -6.68 13.11
CA ILE A 99 -3.51 -5.60 14.07
C ILE A 99 -2.03 -5.33 14.35
N GLY A 100 -1.69 -4.05 14.40
CA GLY A 100 -0.35 -3.58 14.70
C GLY A 100 -0.33 -2.24 15.42
N ARG A 101 0.88 -1.72 15.63
CA ARG A 101 1.17 -0.42 16.22
C ARG A 101 2.02 0.40 15.27
N GLY A 102 1.66 1.66 15.06
CA GLY A 102 2.44 2.64 14.30
C GLY A 102 2.97 3.75 15.20
N TYR A 103 4.22 4.17 15.01
CA TYR A 103 4.78 5.34 15.70
C TYR A 103 5.85 6.03 14.86
N ALA A 104 6.06 7.33 15.09
CA ALA A 104 7.17 8.07 14.50
C ALA A 104 8.39 7.99 15.44
N PRO A 105 9.50 7.34 15.05
CA PRO A 105 10.70 7.27 15.90
C PRO A 105 11.38 8.64 16.09
N ASP A 106 11.22 9.55 15.11
CA ASP A 106 11.69 10.93 15.18
C ASP A 106 10.49 11.89 15.21
N PRO A 107 10.22 12.56 16.35
CA PRO A 107 9.12 13.54 16.46
C PRO A 107 9.24 14.72 15.49
N ALA A 108 10.44 15.04 14.99
CA ALA A 108 10.62 16.07 13.97
C ALA A 108 10.18 15.61 12.56
N GLN A 109 9.94 14.31 12.38
CA GLN A 109 9.50 13.70 11.13
C GLN A 109 8.25 12.84 11.35
N PRO A 110 7.12 13.44 11.80
CA PRO A 110 5.94 12.69 12.24
C PRO A 110 5.25 11.90 11.11
N ALA A 111 5.55 12.20 9.85
CA ALA A 111 5.05 11.47 8.68
C ALA A 111 5.83 10.17 8.37
N LYS A 112 6.96 9.92 9.05
CA LYS A 112 7.79 8.72 8.86
C LYS A 112 7.52 7.73 9.98
N LEU A 113 6.58 6.83 9.75
CA LEU A 113 6.17 5.84 10.74
C LEU A 113 7.00 4.56 10.62
N LEU A 114 7.11 3.84 11.74
CA LEU A 114 7.41 2.42 11.79
C LEU A 114 6.15 1.69 12.24
N ILE A 115 5.79 0.61 11.54
CA ILE A 115 4.62 -0.22 11.80
C ILE A 115 5.07 -1.60 12.26
N GLU A 116 4.61 -1.99 13.44
CA GLU A 116 4.88 -3.28 14.07
C GLU A 116 3.59 -4.10 14.08
N PHE A 117 3.55 -5.21 13.34
CA PHE A 117 2.42 -6.13 13.38
C PHE A 117 2.63 -7.20 14.47
N SER A 118 1.52 -7.67 15.02
CA SER A 118 1.49 -8.65 16.12
C SER A 118 1.98 -10.06 15.74
N GLY A 119 2.27 -10.32 14.46
CA GLY A 119 2.76 -11.61 13.94
C GLY A 119 4.24 -11.89 14.19
N GLY A 120 4.99 -10.93 14.76
CA GLY A 120 6.42 -11.08 15.07
C GLY A 120 7.35 -10.68 13.92
N GLU A 121 6.81 -10.08 12.86
CA GLU A 121 7.61 -9.47 11.79
C GLU A 121 8.36 -8.22 12.31
N PRO A 122 9.57 -7.94 11.77
CA PRO A 122 10.25 -6.68 12.06
C PRO A 122 9.41 -5.47 11.67
N ALA A 123 9.54 -4.38 12.43
CA ALA A 123 8.88 -3.12 12.13
C ALA A 123 9.19 -2.66 10.70
N GLY A 124 8.13 -2.40 9.91
CA GLY A 124 8.24 -1.92 8.54
C GLY A 124 8.07 -0.40 8.45
N PRO A 125 8.80 0.31 7.58
CA PRO A 125 8.58 1.74 7.38
C PRO A 125 7.26 2.01 6.68
N LEU A 126 6.54 3.05 7.10
CA LEU A 126 5.37 3.60 6.40
C LEU A 126 5.46 5.12 6.42
N TRP A 127 5.86 5.71 5.30
CA TRP A 127 5.97 7.15 5.15
C TRP A 127 4.73 7.70 4.47
N ILE A 128 4.10 8.71 5.08
CA ILE A 128 3.04 9.48 4.43
C ILE A 128 3.72 10.57 3.61
N ILE A 129 3.68 10.46 2.29
CA ILE A 129 4.34 11.45 1.41
C ILE A 129 3.43 12.62 1.06
N GLU A 130 2.12 12.40 1.00
CA GLU A 130 1.12 13.45 0.83
C GLU A 130 -0.24 13.01 1.35
N THR A 131 -1.02 13.96 1.84
CA THR A 131 -2.43 13.77 2.21
C THR A 131 -3.07 15.14 2.44
N ASP A 132 -4.34 15.28 2.08
CA ASP A 132 -5.16 16.41 2.52
C ASP A 132 -5.96 16.09 3.79
N TYR A 133 -5.72 14.91 4.37
CA TYR A 133 -6.39 14.30 5.54
C TYR A 133 -7.84 13.88 5.32
N THR A 134 -8.54 14.49 4.36
CA THR A 134 -10.00 14.41 4.22
C THR A 134 -10.49 13.68 2.98
N ASP A 135 -9.68 13.53 1.95
CA ASP A 135 -10.05 12.83 0.71
C ASP A 135 -9.04 11.76 0.34
N TYR A 136 -7.74 12.07 0.36
CA TYR A 136 -6.70 11.14 -0.09
C TYR A 136 -5.45 11.13 0.79
N ALA A 137 -4.72 10.03 0.70
CA ALA A 137 -3.35 9.93 1.16
C ALA A 137 -2.53 9.06 0.21
N VAL A 138 -1.24 9.35 0.14
CA VAL A 138 -0.24 8.56 -0.57
C VAL A 138 0.77 8.11 0.49
N ALA A 139 0.89 6.79 0.64
CA ALA A 139 1.83 6.16 1.54
C ALA A 139 2.92 5.40 0.78
N TYR A 140 4.09 5.27 1.38
CA TYR A 140 5.27 4.68 0.75
C TYR A 140 6.15 3.97 1.77
N ALA A 141 6.69 2.83 1.37
CA ALA A 141 7.65 2.06 2.15
C ALA A 141 8.85 1.69 1.28
N CYS A 142 10.02 1.67 1.91
CA CYS A 142 11.23 1.18 1.29
C CYS A 142 12.12 0.50 2.33
N THR A 143 12.51 -0.73 2.04
CA THR A 143 13.38 -1.52 2.91
C THR A 143 14.56 -2.05 2.13
N ASP A 144 15.77 -1.81 2.64
CA ASP A 144 17.00 -2.35 2.07
C ASP A 144 17.14 -3.84 2.36
N VAL A 145 17.41 -4.63 1.33
CA VAL A 145 17.63 -6.09 1.38
C VAL A 145 18.89 -6.43 0.60
N GLY A 146 20.02 -6.45 1.30
CA GLY A 146 21.34 -6.64 0.68
C GLY A 146 21.65 -5.52 -0.33
N PRO A 147 21.99 -5.84 -1.60
CA PRO A 147 22.23 -4.82 -2.63
C PRO A 147 20.97 -4.30 -3.31
N TYR A 148 19.79 -4.81 -2.92
CA TYR A 148 18.49 -4.44 -3.46
C TYR A 148 17.67 -3.69 -2.42
N ARG A 149 16.54 -3.14 -2.86
CA ARG A 149 15.50 -2.58 -2.02
C ARG A 149 14.13 -3.08 -2.45
N LEU A 150 13.28 -3.31 -1.47
CA LEU A 150 11.85 -3.57 -1.66
C LEU A 150 11.11 -2.25 -1.57
N VAL A 151 10.22 -2.00 -2.53
CA VAL A 151 9.41 -0.78 -2.57
C VAL A 151 7.93 -1.15 -2.53
N ALA A 152 7.17 -0.41 -1.74
CA ALA A 152 5.72 -0.47 -1.70
C ALA A 152 5.13 0.94 -1.65
N SER A 153 3.93 1.10 -2.17
CA SER A 153 3.19 2.35 -2.10
C SER A 153 1.70 2.08 -2.17
N TRP A 154 0.92 2.90 -1.48
CA TRP A 154 -0.54 2.77 -1.39
C TRP A 154 -1.19 4.12 -1.66
N LEU A 155 -2.25 4.09 -2.46
CA LEU A 155 -3.16 5.21 -2.68
C LEU A 155 -4.42 4.95 -1.87
N LEU A 156 -4.66 5.81 -0.90
CA LEU A 156 -5.69 5.66 0.11
C LEU A 156 -6.74 6.75 -0.06
N SER A 157 -8.02 6.40 -0.03
CA SER A 157 -9.13 7.36 -0.08
C SER A 157 -9.97 7.31 1.20
N ARG A 158 -10.56 8.43 1.61
CA ARG A 158 -11.60 8.44 2.64
C ARG A 158 -12.93 7.88 2.13
N GLN A 159 -13.07 7.70 0.82
CA GLN A 159 -14.27 7.18 0.17
C GLN A 159 -14.00 5.80 -0.45
N PRO A 160 -14.95 4.84 -0.36
CA PRO A 160 -14.80 3.55 -1.00
C PRO A 160 -14.86 3.65 -2.53
N LYS A 161 -15.46 4.71 -3.08
CA LYS A 161 -15.71 4.88 -4.51
C LYS A 161 -14.50 5.37 -5.32
N GLY A 162 -13.33 5.51 -4.69
CA GLY A 162 -12.13 6.05 -5.33
C GLY A 162 -11.84 7.49 -4.97
N PHE A 163 -11.20 8.20 -5.89
CA PHE A 163 -10.66 9.55 -5.71
C PHE A 163 -11.49 10.59 -6.46
N SER A 164 -11.54 11.81 -5.91
CA SER A 164 -11.97 12.97 -6.69
C SER A 164 -10.95 13.30 -7.78
N HIS A 165 -11.38 14.03 -8.82
CA HIS A 165 -10.48 14.49 -9.89
C HIS A 165 -9.31 15.31 -9.33
N GLN A 166 -9.59 16.20 -8.36
CA GLN A 166 -8.58 17.04 -7.72
C GLN A 166 -7.56 16.20 -6.94
N SER A 167 -8.02 15.17 -6.23
CA SER A 167 -7.13 14.24 -5.52
C SER A 167 -6.26 13.45 -6.47
N MET A 168 -6.80 12.96 -7.59
CA MET A 168 -5.99 12.27 -8.61
C MET A 168 -4.90 13.17 -9.20
N GLU A 169 -5.22 14.42 -9.54
CA GLU A 169 -4.21 15.38 -10.01
C GLU A 169 -3.12 15.60 -8.95
N ALA A 170 -3.48 15.62 -7.67
CA ALA A 170 -2.52 15.78 -6.58
C ALA A 170 -1.64 14.55 -6.36
N ILE A 171 -2.25 13.36 -6.41
CA ILE A 171 -1.55 12.07 -6.35
C ILE A 171 -0.54 11.97 -7.50
N GLU A 172 -0.95 12.18 -8.74
CA GLU A 172 -0.04 12.07 -9.89
C GLU A 172 1.13 13.05 -9.81
N ARG A 173 0.88 14.26 -9.30
CA ARG A 173 1.92 15.27 -9.09
C ARG A 173 2.94 14.83 -8.06
N VAL A 174 2.49 14.29 -6.90
CA VAL A 174 3.42 13.86 -5.85
C VAL A 174 4.16 12.58 -6.22
N LEU A 175 3.53 11.64 -6.93
CA LEU A 175 4.19 10.44 -7.45
C LEU A 175 5.34 10.84 -8.38
N ARG A 176 5.06 11.72 -9.35
CA ARG A 176 6.04 12.22 -10.31
C ARG A 176 7.20 12.97 -9.63
N SER A 177 6.92 13.86 -8.69
CA SER A 177 7.96 14.66 -8.03
C SER A 177 8.89 13.83 -7.14
N ASN A 178 8.41 12.69 -6.62
CA ASN A 178 9.18 11.76 -5.80
C ASN A 178 9.78 10.59 -6.60
N GLY A 179 9.52 10.52 -7.92
CA GLY A 179 9.99 9.42 -8.76
C GLY A 179 9.34 8.07 -8.46
N ILE A 180 8.14 8.08 -7.86
CA ILE A 180 7.31 6.90 -7.63
C ILE A 180 6.53 6.65 -8.93
N LEU A 181 6.70 5.47 -9.51
CA LEU A 181 6.09 5.11 -10.79
C LEU A 181 4.59 4.85 -10.61
N LYS A 182 3.76 5.31 -11.54
CA LYS A 182 2.30 5.07 -11.46
C LYS A 182 1.92 3.71 -12.05
N GLU A 183 2.70 3.24 -13.01
CA GLU A 183 2.47 2.01 -13.78
C GLU A 183 2.36 0.73 -12.93
N PRO A 184 3.13 0.56 -11.82
CA PRO A 184 3.04 -0.65 -11.01
C PRO A 184 1.87 -0.67 -10.02
N PHE A 185 1.03 0.37 -9.96
CA PHE A 185 -0.14 0.36 -9.09
C PHE A 185 -1.22 -0.57 -9.66
N GLU A 186 -1.67 -1.53 -8.85
CA GLU A 186 -2.85 -2.36 -9.09
C GLU A 186 -4.06 -1.78 -8.37
N HIS A 187 -5.24 -1.89 -8.99
CA HIS A 187 -6.49 -1.47 -8.38
C HIS A 187 -6.96 -2.50 -7.35
N VAL A 188 -7.42 -2.02 -6.20
CA VAL A 188 -8.07 -2.84 -5.17
C VAL A 188 -9.58 -2.64 -5.27
N ASP A 189 -10.30 -3.72 -5.54
CA ASP A 189 -11.77 -3.67 -5.68
C ASP A 189 -12.43 -3.32 -4.35
N GLN A 190 -13.22 -2.25 -4.34
CA GLN A 190 -13.98 -1.77 -3.18
C GLN A 190 -15.50 -1.91 -3.38
N THR A 191 -15.92 -2.70 -4.36
CA THR A 191 -17.34 -2.93 -4.68
C THR A 191 -17.91 -4.12 -3.92
N ALA A 192 -19.21 -4.07 -3.60
CA ALA A 192 -19.95 -5.15 -2.95
C ALA A 192 -19.32 -5.70 -1.64
N CYS A 193 -18.62 -4.84 -0.89
CA CYS A 193 -17.91 -5.25 0.32
C CYS A 193 -18.85 -5.76 1.44
N PRO A 194 -18.52 -6.89 2.11
CA PRO A 194 -19.29 -7.37 3.25
C PRO A 194 -19.31 -6.37 4.40
N GLN A 195 -20.48 -6.19 5.03
CA GLN A 195 -20.64 -5.30 6.18
C GLN A 195 -19.67 -5.63 7.33
N LYS A 196 -19.30 -6.90 7.49
CA LYS A 196 -18.38 -7.35 8.53
C LYS A 196 -17.02 -6.66 8.43
N VAL A 197 -16.49 -6.40 7.23
CA VAL A 197 -15.23 -5.64 7.05
C VAL A 197 -15.41 -4.20 7.49
N THR A 198 -16.57 -3.60 7.20
CA THR A 198 -16.85 -2.20 7.55
C THR A 198 -17.19 -1.98 9.03
N GLN A 199 -17.54 -3.04 9.78
CA GLN A 199 -17.98 -2.98 11.19
C GLN A 199 -16.96 -3.51 12.20
N LEU A 200 -16.00 -4.36 11.80
CA LEU A 200 -14.95 -4.84 12.71
C LEU A 200 -14.07 -3.70 13.27
N ALA A 201 -13.94 -2.59 12.55
CA ALA A 201 -13.28 -1.39 13.01
C ALA A 201 -14.04 -0.63 14.13
N GLU A 202 -15.33 -0.91 14.35
CA GLU A 202 -16.16 -0.22 15.35
C GLU A 202 -16.32 -1.02 16.66
N LEU A 203 -16.07 -2.34 16.64
CA LEU A 203 -16.38 -3.24 17.76
C LEU A 203 -15.22 -3.45 18.76
N GLU A 204 -14.03 -2.88 18.52
CA GLU A 204 -12.86 -3.04 19.40
C GLU A 204 -12.51 -1.76 20.19
N ASN A 205 -13.38 -0.75 20.20
CA ASN A 205 -13.18 0.50 20.92
C ASN A 205 -14.19 0.59 22.10
N PRO A 206 -13.88 0.04 23.29
CA PRO A 206 -14.67 0.28 24.50
C PRO A 206 -14.57 1.74 24.99
#